data_AF-A0A2M7HWL7-F1
#
_entry.id   AF-A0A2M7HWL7-F1
#
_cell.length_a   1.000
_cell.length_b   1.000
_cell.length_c   1.000
_cell.angle_alpha   90.00
_cell.angle_beta   90.00
_cell.angle_gamma   90.00
#
_symmetry.space_group_name_H-M   'P 1'
#
loop_
_entity.id
_entity.type
_entity.pdbx_description
1 polymer ?
#
loop_
_entity_poly.entity_id
_entity_poly.type
_entity_poly.pdbx_seq_one_letter_code
_entity_poly.pdbx_strand_id
1 'polypeptide(L)'
;MPKRLILLAALYCLIGIAALWRAIATQSFDLFTLGVLPVLVGIIMRAPWSSLVLKIYLGMQTLGFSALGITAIIAYRITPEDVKVVFAGYNIPMQPLVISIISLLLVQYWVAFSKVTYRYLSGKTQP
;
A
#
# COMPACT_ATOMS: atom_id res chain seq x y z
N MET A 1 10.40 18.07 3.16
CA MET A 1 10.15 16.62 3.11
C MET A 1 10.89 16.02 1.93
N PRO A 2 11.56 14.86 2.04
CA PRO A 2 12.29 14.25 0.93
C PRO A 2 11.36 13.94 -0.25
N LYS A 3 11.78 14.20 -1.49
CA LYS A 3 10.95 13.99 -2.71
C LYS A 3 10.32 12.59 -2.77
N ARG A 4 11.07 11.56 -2.35
CA ARG A 4 10.62 10.17 -2.28
C ARG A 4 9.48 9.95 -1.28
N LEU A 5 9.51 10.67 -0.16
CA LEU A 5 8.47 10.61 0.87
C LEU A 5 7.21 11.35 0.41
N ILE A 6 7.37 12.44 -0.35
CA ILE A 6 6.26 13.18 -0.97
C ILE A 6 5.54 12.27 -1.97
N LEU A 7 6.29 11.58 -2.83
CA LEU A 7 5.72 10.62 -3.77
C LEU A 7 4.96 9.51 -3.03
N LEU A 8 5.55 8.94 -1.98
CA LEU A 8 4.91 7.90 -1.17
C LEU A 8 3.62 8.42 -0.51
N ALA A 9 3.67 9.60 0.10
CA ALA A 9 2.51 10.21 0.75
C ALA A 9 1.40 10.53 -0.27
N ALA A 10 1.74 11.02 -1.46
CA ALA A 10 0.78 11.26 -2.53
C ALA A 10 0.10 9.97 -2.99
N LEU A 11 0.87 8.90 -3.20
CA LEU A 11 0.33 7.57 -3.52
C LEU A 11 -0.60 7.06 -2.42
N TYR A 12 -0.21 7.20 -1.15
CA TYR A 12 -1.01 6.79 0.00
C TYR A 12 -2.29 7.61 0.15
N CYS A 13 -2.27 8.91 -0.14
CA CYS A 13 -3.48 9.71 -0.18
C CYS A 13 -4.42 9.24 -1.29
N LEU A 14 -3.94 9.04 -2.52
CA LEU A 14 -4.77 8.61 -3.64
C LEU A 14 -5.40 7.23 -3.39
N ILE A 15 -4.59 6.26 -2.98
CA ILE A 15 -5.04 4.90 -2.68
C ILE A 15 -5.95 4.91 -1.44
N GLY A 16 -5.62 5.70 -0.43
CA GLY A 16 -6.43 5.84 0.79
C GLY A 16 -7.82 6.42 0.50
N ILE A 17 -7.93 7.43 -0.38
CA ILE A 17 -9.22 7.96 -0.83
C ILE A 17 -10.03 6.89 -1.55
N ALA A 18 -9.42 6.15 -2.49
CA ALA A 18 -10.11 5.06 -3.20
C ALA A 18 -10.55 3.93 -2.26
N ALA A 19 -9.72 3.57 -1.27
CA ALA A 19 -10.04 2.55 -0.28
C ALA A 19 -11.17 3.01 0.66
N LEU A 20 -11.16 4.27 1.08
CA LEU A 20 -12.21 4.85 1.93
C LEU A 20 -13.54 4.93 1.16
N TRP A 21 -13.49 5.34 -0.10
CA TRP A 21 -14.66 5.31 -0.99
C TRP A 21 -15.27 3.91 -1.06
N ARG A 22 -14.43 2.89 -1.32
CA ARG A 22 -14.86 1.48 -1.32
C ARG A 22 -15.46 1.09 0.04
N ALA A 23 -14.81 1.40 1.15
CA ALA A 23 -15.27 1.01 2.48
C ALA A 23 -16.62 1.63 2.84
N ILE A 24 -16.87 2.88 2.44
CA ILE A 24 -18.18 3.53 2.60
C ILE A 24 -19.21 2.81 1.71
N ALA A 25 -18.89 2.55 0.45
CA ALA A 25 -19.81 1.90 -0.48
C ALA A 25 -20.17 0.46 -0.05
N THR A 26 -19.22 -0.29 0.53
CA THR A 26 -19.42 -1.67 0.96
C THR A 26 -19.65 -1.83 2.47
N GLN A 27 -19.78 -0.71 3.21
CA GLN A 27 -19.89 -0.69 4.67
C GLN A 27 -18.84 -1.58 5.38
N SER A 28 -17.64 -1.68 4.81
CA SER A 28 -16.59 -2.59 5.26
C SER A 28 -15.34 -1.80 5.62
N PHE A 29 -15.22 -1.45 6.90
CA PHE A 29 -14.04 -0.78 7.44
C PHE A 29 -13.08 -1.83 8.02
N ASP A 30 -11.91 -1.94 7.41
CA ASP A 30 -10.87 -2.88 7.81
C ASP A 30 -9.53 -2.17 8.05
N LEU A 31 -8.59 -2.90 8.65
CA LEU A 31 -7.27 -2.39 8.97
C LEU A 31 -6.44 -2.04 7.73
N PHE A 32 -6.70 -2.69 6.59
CA PHE A 32 -6.03 -2.39 5.31
C PHE A 32 -6.46 -1.02 4.76
N THR A 33 -7.72 -0.67 4.97
CA THR A 33 -8.31 0.62 4.59
C THR A 33 -7.88 1.75 5.51
N LEU A 34 -7.98 1.54 6.83
CA LEU A 34 -7.74 2.60 7.81
C LEU A 34 -6.26 2.73 8.21
N GLY A 35 -5.46 1.69 8.04
CA GLY A 35 -4.05 1.64 8.46
C GLY A 35 -3.14 2.67 7.78
N VAL A 36 -3.56 3.21 6.62
CA VAL A 36 -2.82 4.27 5.91
C VAL A 36 -2.89 5.61 6.63
N LEU A 37 -3.96 5.88 7.37
CA LEU A 37 -4.20 7.15 8.06
C LEU A 37 -3.13 7.47 9.12
N PRO A 38 -2.84 6.58 10.09
CA PRO A 38 -1.77 6.86 11.06
C PRO A 38 -0.39 7.00 10.39
N VAL A 39 -0.14 6.31 9.27
CA VAL A 39 1.10 6.48 8.50
C VAL A 39 1.19 7.91 7.95
N LEU A 40 0.14 8.38 7.28
CA LEU A 40 0.08 9.73 6.70
C LEU A 40 0.21 10.82 7.79
N VAL A 41 -0.54 10.70 8.88
CA VAL A 41 -0.46 11.62 10.02
C VAL A 41 0.97 11.67 10.57
N GLY A 42 1.59 10.52 10.81
CA GLY A 42 2.95 10.46 11.33
C GLY A 42 3.98 11.07 10.37
N ILE A 43 3.81 10.91 9.06
CA ILE A 43 4.68 11.50 8.04
C ILE A 43 4.58 13.02 8.02
N ILE A 44 3.35 13.56 8.10
CA ILE A 44 3.09 15.00 8.12
C ILE A 44 3.66 15.63 9.40
N MET A 45 3.41 15.00 10.55
CA MET A 45 3.88 15.46 11.86
C MET A 45 5.37 15.22 12.11
N ARG A 46 6.07 14.52 11.20
CA ARG A 46 7.48 14.10 11.36
C ARG A 46 7.70 13.32 12.65
N ALA A 47 6.74 12.49 13.01
CA ALA A 47 6.78 11.80 14.28
C ALA A 47 7.72 10.58 14.23
N PRO A 48 8.56 10.32 15.24
CA PRO A 48 9.52 9.22 15.24
C PRO A 48 8.85 7.85 15.18
N TRP A 49 7.65 7.71 15.75
CA TRP A 49 6.85 6.48 15.67
C TRP A 49 6.39 6.16 14.24
N SER A 50 6.29 7.17 13.36
CA SER A 50 5.84 7.00 11.98
C SER A 50 6.73 6.04 11.19
N SER A 51 8.03 6.01 11.49
CA SER A 51 8.95 5.07 10.82
C SER A 51 8.62 3.61 11.15
N LEU A 52 8.19 3.33 12.38
CA LEU A 52 7.79 1.99 12.79
C LEU A 52 6.42 1.64 12.19
N VAL A 53 5.45 2.55 12.30
CA VAL A 53 4.09 2.35 11.78
C VAL A 53 4.10 2.15 10.26
N LEU A 54 4.91 2.88 9.50
CA LEU A 54 5.10 2.67 8.06
C LEU A 54 5.58 1.25 7.75
N LYS A 55 6.54 0.72 8.53
CA LYS A 55 7.07 -0.64 8.31
C LYS A 55 6.04 -1.71 8.68
N ILE A 56 5.30 -1.51 9.77
CA ILE A 56 4.20 -2.42 10.15
C ILE A 56 3.13 -2.42 9.07
N TYR A 57 2.72 -1.24 8.58
CA TYR A 57 1.75 -1.10 7.51
C TYR A 57 2.20 -1.81 6.23
N LEU A 58 3.47 -1.68 5.86
CA LEU A 58 4.05 -2.42 4.74
C LEU A 58 4.06 -3.93 4.96
N GLY A 59 4.42 -4.38 6.16
CA GLY A 59 4.36 -5.80 6.51
C GLY A 59 2.94 -6.36 6.36
N MET A 60 1.94 -5.63 6.85
CA MET A 60 0.54 -6.01 6.70
C MET A 60 0.12 -6.04 5.23
N GLN A 61 0.42 -4.99 4.44
CA GLN A 61 0.11 -4.99 3.00
C GLN A 61 0.74 -6.20 2.29
N THR A 62 2.01 -6.49 2.55
CA THR A 62 2.70 -7.64 1.96
C THR A 62 2.00 -8.95 2.31
N LEU A 63 1.60 -9.13 3.57
CA LEU A 63 0.85 -10.32 4.00
C LEU A 63 -0.51 -10.41 3.29
N GLY A 64 -1.24 -9.30 3.22
CA GLY A 64 -2.55 -9.24 2.56
C GLY A 64 -2.44 -9.56 1.06
N PHE A 65 -1.53 -8.91 0.35
CA PHE A 65 -1.30 -9.19 -1.08
C PHE A 65 -0.76 -10.60 -1.33
N SER A 66 0.07 -11.15 -0.43
CA SER A 66 0.54 -12.53 -0.56
C SER A 66 -0.60 -13.52 -0.38
N ALA A 67 -1.47 -13.33 0.62
CA ALA A 67 -2.63 -14.17 0.83
C ALA A 67 -3.58 -14.12 -0.38
N LEU A 68 -3.97 -12.92 -0.82
CA LEU A 68 -4.82 -12.73 -1.99
C LEU A 68 -4.17 -13.28 -3.27
N GLY A 69 -2.86 -13.08 -3.44
CA GLY A 69 -2.10 -13.55 -4.59
C GLY A 69 -2.02 -15.08 -4.67
N ILE A 70 -1.73 -15.75 -3.55
CA ILE A 70 -1.71 -17.22 -3.48
C ILE A 70 -3.11 -17.77 -3.79
N THR A 71 -4.16 -17.22 -3.17
CA THR A 71 -5.55 -17.62 -3.46
C THR A 71 -5.89 -17.44 -4.94
N ALA A 72 -5.52 -16.31 -5.53
CA ALA A 72 -5.75 -16.04 -6.94
C ALA A 72 -5.01 -17.00 -7.86
N ILE A 73 -3.75 -17.35 -7.55
CA ILE A 73 -2.96 -18.32 -8.33
C ILE A 73 -3.61 -19.70 -8.27
N ILE A 74 -4.01 -20.16 -7.08
CA ILE A 74 -4.68 -21.46 -6.90
C ILE A 74 -6.01 -21.47 -7.68
N ALA A 75 -6.83 -20.44 -7.51
CA ALA A 75 -8.12 -20.33 -8.21
C ALA A 75 -7.93 -20.36 -9.73
N TYR A 76 -6.92 -19.64 -10.25
CA TYR A 76 -6.61 -19.63 -11.69
C TYR A 76 -6.20 -21.00 -12.23
N ARG A 77 -5.62 -21.88 -11.38
CA ARG A 77 -5.28 -23.25 -11.77
C ARG A 77 -6.48 -24.20 -11.77
N ILE A 78 -7.49 -23.94 -10.94
CA ILE A 78 -8.68 -24.78 -10.83
C ILE A 78 -9.72 -24.39 -11.88
N THR A 79 -10.01 -23.09 -12.00
CA THR A 79 -11.07 -22.55 -12.86
C THR A 79 -10.64 -21.21 -13.48
N PRO A 80 -9.83 -21.22 -14.55
CA PRO A 80 -9.22 -20.00 -15.11
C PRO A 80 -10.25 -19.01 -15.69
N GLU A 81 -11.41 -19.49 -16.13
CA GLU A 81 -12.48 -18.64 -16.67
C GLU A 81 -13.10 -17.70 -15.62
N ASP A 82 -13.12 -18.09 -14.35
CA ASP A 82 -13.79 -17.37 -13.25
C ASP A 82 -12.88 -16.36 -12.53
N VAL A 83 -11.56 -16.40 -12.80
CA VAL A 83 -10.56 -15.54 -12.15
C VAL A 83 -10.18 -14.38 -13.06
N LYS A 84 -11.21 -13.66 -13.52
CA LYS A 84 -11.06 -12.46 -14.37
C LYS A 84 -11.41 -11.22 -13.56
N VAL A 85 -10.50 -10.26 -13.53
CA VAL A 85 -10.79 -8.95 -12.94
C VAL A 85 -11.45 -8.11 -14.01
N VAL A 86 -12.78 -7.99 -13.95
CA VAL A 86 -13.54 -7.16 -14.89
C VAL A 86 -13.83 -5.81 -14.25
N PHE A 87 -13.38 -4.73 -14.89
CA PHE A 87 -13.68 -3.37 -14.46
C PHE A 87 -14.32 -2.60 -15.62
N ALA A 88 -15.52 -2.07 -15.39
CA ALA A 88 -16.30 -1.35 -16.40
C ALA A 88 -16.46 -2.10 -17.75
N GLY A 89 -16.60 -3.44 -17.70
CA GLY A 89 -16.72 -4.29 -18.89
C GLY A 89 -15.40 -4.68 -19.57
N TYR A 90 -14.26 -4.13 -19.13
CA TYR A 90 -12.94 -4.52 -19.63
C TYR A 90 -12.30 -5.58 -18.73
N ASN A 91 -11.78 -6.63 -19.36
CA ASN A 91 -11.04 -7.68 -18.67
C ASN A 91 -9.60 -7.22 -18.42
N ILE A 92 -9.25 -6.98 -17.16
CA ILE A 92 -7.89 -6.64 -16.72
C ILE A 92 -7.10 -7.95 -16.61
N PRO A 93 -6.04 -8.14 -17.41
CA PRO A 93 -5.26 -9.36 -17.32
C PRO A 93 -4.57 -9.49 -15.96
N MET A 94 -4.60 -10.68 -15.37
CA MET A 94 -4.10 -10.90 -14.00
C MET A 94 -2.58 -10.67 -13.87
N GLN A 95 -1.79 -11.08 -14.85
CA GLN A 95 -0.32 -10.95 -14.82
C GLN A 95 0.18 -9.49 -14.68
N PRO A 96 -0.23 -8.53 -15.51
CA PRO A 96 0.20 -7.14 -15.37
C PRO A 96 -0.30 -6.51 -14.06
N LEU A 97 -1.47 -6.91 -13.56
CA LEU A 97 -1.97 -6.47 -12.25
C LEU A 97 -1.02 -6.91 -11.13
N VAL A 98 -0.64 -8.19 -11.10
CA VAL A 98 0.28 -8.74 -10.10
C VAL A 98 1.66 -8.06 -10.16
N ILE A 99 2.22 -7.90 -11.37
CA ILE A 99 3.51 -7.21 -11.57
C ILE A 99 3.44 -5.77 -11.07
N SER A 100 2.32 -5.08 -11.31
CA SER A 100 2.10 -3.71 -10.86
C SER A 100 2.04 -3.62 -9.33
N ILE A 101 1.34 -4.53 -8.66
CA ILE A 101 1.26 -4.61 -7.19
C ILE A 101 2.64 -4.85 -6.59
N ILE A 102 3.40 -5.82 -7.12
CA ILE A 102 4.76 -6.14 -6.66
C ILE A 102 5.67 -4.92 -6.83
N SER A 103 5.62 -4.28 -8.00
CA SER A 103 6.42 -3.09 -8.31
C SER A 103 6.11 -1.94 -7.36
N LEU A 104 4.82 -1.70 -7.08
CA LEU A 104 4.38 -0.70 -6.10
C LEU A 104 4.90 -1.02 -4.69
N LEU A 105 4.80 -2.28 -4.24
CA LEU A 105 5.34 -2.69 -2.94
C LEU A 105 6.86 -2.45 -2.86
N LEU A 106 7.62 -2.84 -3.88
CA LEU A 106 9.07 -2.66 -3.91
C LEU A 106 9.47 -1.18 -3.78
N VAL A 107 8.77 -0.28 -4.48
CA VAL A 107 8.99 1.16 -4.35
C VAL A 107 8.72 1.62 -2.93
N GLN A 108 7.63 1.16 -2.31
CA GLN A 108 7.32 1.54 -0.93
C GLN A 108 8.36 1.02 0.07
N TYR A 109 8.81 -0.23 -0.06
CA TYR A 109 9.90 -0.79 0.75
C TYR A 109 11.18 0.02 0.60
N TRP A 110 11.56 0.37 -0.64
CA TRP A 110 12.73 1.18 -0.90
C TRP A 110 12.67 2.54 -0.19
N VAL A 111 11.50 3.19 -0.20
CA VAL A 111 11.32 4.47 0.50
C VAL A 111 11.34 4.27 2.02
N ALA A 112 10.62 3.29 2.56
CA ALA A 112 10.46 3.07 3.99
C ALA A 112 11.76 2.68 4.71
N PHE A 113 12.62 1.90 4.05
CA PHE A 113 13.92 1.47 4.59
C PHE A 113 15.08 2.41 4.23
N SER A 114 14.82 3.50 3.51
CA SER A 114 15.87 4.45 3.18
C SER A 114 16.36 5.24 4.40
N LYS A 115 17.68 5.46 4.48
CA LYS A 115 18.31 6.32 5.52
C LYS A 115 17.76 7.75 5.52
N VAL A 116 17.23 8.21 4.38
CA VAL A 116 16.65 9.55 4.23
C VAL A 116 15.30 9.65 4.92
N THR A 117 14.43 8.65 4.74
CA THR A 117 13.14 8.55 5.44
C THR A 117 13.34 8.45 6.94
N TYR A 118 14.26 7.60 7.38
CA TYR A 118 14.58 7.47 8.81
C TYR A 118 15.04 8.80 9.41
N ARG A 119 16.01 9.50 8.78
CA ARG A 119 16.47 10.82 9.26
C ARG A 119 15.35 11.85 9.33
N TYR A 120 14.48 11.90 8.33
CA TYR A 120 13.35 12.83 8.30
C TYR A 120 12.33 12.55 9.41
N LEU A 121 11.99 11.28 9.65
CA LEU A 121 10.99 10.89 10.65
C LEU A 121 11.54 10.86 12.08
N SER A 122 12.84 10.60 12.27
CA SER A 122 13.46 10.60 13.60
C SER A 122 13.69 11.99 14.20
N GLY A 123 13.26 13.07 13.53
CA GLY A 123 13.46 14.44 14.01
C GLY A 123 14.93 14.88 14.11
N LYS A 124 15.87 14.04 13.66
CA LYS A 124 17.30 14.34 13.60
C LYS A 124 17.58 15.19 12.36
N THR A 125 17.02 16.40 12.33
CA THR A 125 17.59 17.47 11.50
C THR A 125 18.97 17.80 12.07
N GLN A 126 20.00 17.67 11.22
CA GLN A 126 21.34 18.21 11.50
C GLN A 126 21.23 19.72 11.81
N PRO A 127 22.12 20.26 12.66
CA PRO A 127 22.20 21.71 12.93
C PRO A 127 22.40 22.52 11.64
#